data_AF-A0A6B3G2C8-F1
#
_entry.id   AF-A0A6B3G2C8-F1
#
_cell.length_a   1.000
_cell.length_b   1.000
_cell.length_c   1.000
_cell.angle_alpha   90.00
_cell.angle_beta   90.00
_cell.angle_gamma   90.00
#
_symmetry.space_group_name_H-M   'P 1'
#
loop_
_entity.id
_entity.type
_entity.pdbx_description
1 polymer ?
#
loop_
_entity_poly.entity_id
_entity_poly.type
_entity_poly.pdbx_seq_one_letter_code
_entity_poly.pdbx_strand_id
1 'polypeptide(L)'
;PGGDQQDQWQVHFFLAVARRARVRGGLDLQGAIDEPNWHNDSFPGSFHPRAMHPGSVTVEGRTDPGVIEELRRRGHDVTVGGPWS
;
A
#
# COMPACT_ATOMS: atom_id res chain seq x y z
N PRO A 1 -8.46 4.13 9.58
CA PRO A 1 -9.39 4.99 8.82
C PRO A 1 -8.99 4.94 7.33
N GLY A 2 -9.80 5.48 6.43
CA GLY A 2 -9.46 5.50 4.99
C GLY A 2 -10.30 4.58 4.12
N GLY A 3 -11.61 4.50 4.37
CA GLY A 3 -12.56 3.97 3.40
C GLY A 3 -12.20 2.60 2.82
N ASP A 4 -12.18 2.53 1.49
CA ASP A 4 -11.89 1.31 0.74
C ASP A 4 -10.42 0.85 0.82
N GLN A 5 -9.54 1.70 1.35
CA GLN A 5 -8.13 1.36 1.56
C GLN A 5 -7.90 0.75 2.94
N GLN A 6 -8.84 0.88 3.88
CA GLN A 6 -8.65 0.49 5.27
C GLN A 6 -8.21 -0.97 5.42
N ASP A 7 -8.93 -1.91 4.80
CA ASP A 7 -8.58 -3.33 4.86
C ASP A 7 -7.41 -3.70 3.93
N GLN A 8 -7.12 -2.91 2.89
CA GLN A 8 -5.90 -3.10 2.08
C GLN A 8 -4.66 -2.85 2.94
N TRP A 9 -4.60 -1.68 3.58
CA TRP A 9 -3.49 -1.29 4.44
C TRP A 9 -3.35 -2.20 5.65
N GLN A 10 -4.46 -2.65 6.25
CA GLN A 10 -4.42 -3.57 7.39
C GLN A 10 -3.88 -4.95 7.01
N VAL A 11 -4.19 -5.47 5.81
CA VAL A 11 -3.60 -6.71 5.32
C VAL A 11 -2.09 -6.56 5.17
N HIS A 12 -1.62 -5.48 4.54
CA HIS A 12 -0.18 -5.24 4.37
C HIS A 12 0.53 -5.09 5.72
N PHE A 13 -0.04 -4.30 6.64
CA PHE A 13 0.46 -4.13 8.00
C PHE A 13 0.55 -5.46 8.75
N PHE A 14 -0.50 -6.28 8.72
CA PHE A 14 -0.52 -7.57 9.40
C PHE A 14 0.55 -8.52 8.85
N LEU A 15 0.69 -8.58 7.52
CA LEU A 15 1.73 -9.38 6.88
C LEU A 15 3.13 -8.89 7.25
N ALA A 16 3.35 -7.57 7.30
CA ALA A 16 4.60 -6.99 7.77
C ALA A 16 4.89 -7.38 9.22
N VAL A 17 3.92 -7.24 10.15
CA VAL A 17 4.06 -7.68 11.54
C VAL A 17 4.44 -9.17 11.64
N ALA A 18 3.85 -10.02 10.82
CA ALA A 18 4.09 -11.46 10.83
C ALA A 18 5.44 -11.86 10.19
N ARG A 19 5.95 -11.08 9.23
CA ARG A 19 7.13 -11.41 8.42
C ARG A 19 8.40 -10.70 8.85
N ARG A 20 8.30 -9.51 9.46
CA ARG A 20 9.46 -8.72 9.87
C ARG A 20 10.15 -9.36 11.07
N ALA A 21 11.46 -9.09 11.17
CA ALA A 21 12.25 -9.51 12.32
C ALA A 21 11.72 -8.83 13.59
N ARG A 22 11.81 -9.54 14.72
CA ARG A 22 11.44 -9.00 16.03
C ARG A 22 12.36 -7.84 16.42
N VAL A 23 11.80 -6.83 17.06
CA VAL A 23 12.54 -5.69 17.61
C VAL A 23 12.34 -5.67 19.13
N ARG A 24 13.44 -5.55 19.88
CA ARG A 24 13.43 -5.57 21.36
C ARG A 24 12.73 -6.81 21.94
N GLY A 25 12.83 -7.96 21.27
CA GLY A 25 12.22 -9.23 21.69
C GLY A 25 10.72 -9.39 21.37
N GLY A 26 10.07 -8.34 20.84
CA GLY A 26 8.64 -8.32 20.49
C GLY A 26 8.38 -8.18 19.00
N LEU A 27 7.10 -8.12 18.63
CA LEU A 27 6.67 -7.80 17.27
C LEU A 27 7.11 -6.38 16.91
N ASP A 28 7.63 -6.19 15.70
CA ASP A 28 8.04 -4.88 15.19
C ASP A 28 6.84 -4.06 14.69
N LEU A 29 5.99 -3.64 15.63
CA LEU A 29 4.74 -2.94 15.30
C LEU A 29 4.99 -1.61 14.61
N GLN A 30 5.94 -0.81 15.11
CA GLN A 30 6.24 0.49 14.52
C GLN A 30 6.94 0.32 13.16
N GLY A 31 7.88 -0.62 13.02
CA GLY A 31 8.50 -0.86 11.72
C GLY A 31 7.53 -1.38 10.67
N ALA A 32 6.47 -2.11 11.08
CA ALA A 32 5.38 -2.50 10.18
C ALA A 32 4.46 -1.33 9.79
N ILE A 33 4.27 -0.35 10.68
CA ILE A 33 3.59 0.91 10.34
C ILE A 33 4.47 1.77 9.43
N ASP A 34 5.79 1.76 9.65
CA ASP A 34 6.75 2.60 8.95
C ASP A 34 7.11 2.12 7.54
N GLU A 35 6.80 0.86 7.24
CA GLU A 35 7.03 0.25 5.94
C GLU A 35 6.20 0.96 4.85
N PRO A 36 6.77 1.26 3.66
CA PRO A 36 6.00 1.85 2.57
C PRO A 36 4.75 1.02 2.24
N ASN A 37 3.59 1.66 2.27
CA ASN A 37 2.31 1.02 1.99
C ASN A 37 1.80 1.40 0.59
N TRP A 38 0.75 0.72 0.14
CA TRP A 38 0.09 0.96 -1.14
C TRP A 38 -1.38 0.58 -1.09
N HIS A 39 -2.14 1.06 -2.07
CA HIS A 39 -3.50 0.60 -2.33
C HIS A 39 -3.76 0.58 -3.83
N ASN A 40 -4.82 -0.11 -4.24
CA ASN A 40 -5.35 -0.05 -5.60
C ASN A 40 -6.79 0.47 -5.57
N ASP A 41 -7.21 1.06 -6.68
CA ASP A 41 -8.57 1.59 -6.88
C ASP A 41 -9.27 0.89 -8.05
N SER A 42 -8.85 -0.35 -8.35
CA SER A 42 -9.36 -1.15 -9.46
C SER A 42 -10.63 -1.92 -9.09
N PHE A 43 -11.54 -1.24 -8.38
CA PHE A 43 -12.89 -1.68 -8.03
C PHE A 43 -13.81 -0.45 -7.83
N PRO A 44 -15.15 -0.60 -7.89
CA PRO A 44 -16.06 0.51 -7.61
C PRO A 44 -15.97 0.98 -6.16
N GLY A 45 -15.63 2.25 -5.94
CA GLY A 45 -15.48 2.80 -4.60
C GLY A 45 -16.79 2.82 -3.80
N SER A 46 -16.69 2.71 -2.47
CA SER A 46 -17.86 2.71 -1.58
C SER A 46 -18.58 4.05 -1.54
N PHE A 47 -17.83 5.16 -1.70
CA PHE A 47 -18.33 6.53 -1.59
C PHE A 47 -18.86 7.05 -2.94
N HIS A 48 -19.93 7.85 -2.90
CA HIS A 48 -20.47 8.53 -4.08
C HIS A 48 -19.37 9.38 -4.77
N PRO A 49 -19.20 9.33 -6.12
CA PRO A 49 -20.06 8.70 -7.13
C PRO A 49 -19.71 7.25 -7.51
N ARG A 50 -18.96 6.51 -6.67
CA ARG A 50 -18.59 5.10 -6.86
C ARG A 50 -17.69 4.86 -8.07
N ALA A 51 -16.78 5.81 -8.32
CA ALA A 51 -15.80 5.70 -9.38
C ALA A 51 -14.86 4.50 -9.16
N MET A 52 -14.31 4.00 -10.26
CA MET A 52 -13.27 2.96 -10.31
C MET A 52 -12.16 3.45 -11.24
N HIS A 53 -10.92 3.12 -10.91
CA HIS A 53 -9.75 3.38 -11.75
C HIS A 53 -9.10 2.04 -12.13
N PRO A 54 -9.50 1.43 -13.28
CA PRO A 54 -9.01 0.11 -13.68
C PRO A 54 -7.48 0.07 -13.78
N GLY A 55 -6.85 -0.92 -13.13
CA GLY A 55 -5.39 -1.11 -13.16
C GLY A 55 -4.58 -0.13 -12.33
N SER A 56 -5.22 0.85 -11.67
CA SER A 56 -4.56 1.85 -10.81
C SER A 56 -3.98 1.22 -9.56
N VAL A 57 -2.74 1.59 -9.25
CA VAL A 57 -2.10 1.35 -7.94
C VAL A 57 -1.39 2.63 -7.50
N THR A 58 -1.62 3.03 -6.26
CA THR A 58 -0.92 4.15 -5.62
C THR A 58 0.07 3.59 -4.61
N VAL A 59 1.33 3.99 -4.73
CA VAL A 59 2.42 3.59 -3.85
C VAL A 59 3.05 4.82 -3.19
N GLU A 60 3.53 4.70 -1.95
CA GLU A 60 4.29 5.76 -1.31
C GLU A 60 5.59 6.06 -2.06
N GLY A 61 6.01 7.34 -2.07
CA GLY A 61 7.27 7.76 -2.71
C GLY A 61 8.55 7.18 -2.09
N ARG A 62 8.45 6.56 -0.91
CA ARG A 62 9.54 5.81 -0.26
C ARG A 62 9.70 4.37 -0.77
N THR A 63 8.78 3.91 -1.62
CA THR A 63 8.87 2.62 -2.30
C THR A 63 10.10 2.58 -3.20
N ASP A 64 10.81 1.46 -3.22
CA ASP A 64 11.98 1.27 -4.08
C ASP A 64 11.62 1.60 -5.54
N PRO A 65 12.34 2.53 -6.21
CA PRO A 65 12.12 2.85 -7.62
C PRO A 65 12.11 1.64 -8.55
N GLY A 66 12.89 0.59 -8.26
CA GLY A 66 12.90 -0.65 -9.03
C GLY A 66 11.56 -1.40 -8.97
N VAL A 67 10.86 -1.35 -7.84
CA VAL A 67 9.52 -1.93 -7.69
C VAL A 67 8.50 -1.15 -8.51
N ILE A 68 8.59 0.18 -8.50
CA ILE A 68 7.72 1.06 -9.30
C ILE A 68 7.86 0.74 -10.80
N GLU A 69 9.09 0.64 -11.29
CA GLU A 69 9.34 0.31 -12.70
C GLU A 69 8.86 -1.10 -13.06
N GLU A 70 9.04 -2.08 -12.16
CA GLU A 70 8.51 -3.43 -12.39
C GLU A 70 6.99 -3.49 -12.41
N LEU A 71 6.29 -2.71 -11.59
CA LEU A 71 4.84 -2.60 -11.62
C LEU A 71 4.37 -2.02 -12.96
N ARG A 72 4.97 -0.91 -13.40
CA ARG A 72 4.67 -0.30 -14.71
C ARG A 72 4.92 -1.28 -15.86
N ARG A 73 6.06 -1.97 -15.86
CA ARG A 73 6.41 -2.99 -16.86
C ARG A 73 5.40 -4.14 -16.91
N ARG A 74 4.75 -4.45 -15.80
CA ARG A 74 3.71 -5.50 -15.69
C ARG A 74 2.30 -5.01 -15.99
N GLY A 75 2.14 -3.74 -16.38
CA GLY A 75 0.88 -3.17 -16.86
C GLY A 75 0.05 -2.44 -15.79
N HIS A 76 0.63 -2.15 -14.61
CA HIS A 76 -0.03 -1.32 -13.61
C HIS A 76 0.04 0.17 -13.96
N ASP A 77 -1.06 0.89 -13.74
CA ASP A 77 -1.09 2.35 -13.80
C ASP A 77 -0.65 2.91 -12.43
N VAL A 78 0.64 3.25 -12.32
CA VAL A 78 1.27 3.56 -11.03
C VAL A 78 1.25 5.06 -10.75
N THR A 79 0.52 5.46 -9.71
CA THR A 79 0.61 6.77 -9.08
C THR A 79 1.60 6.72 -7.92
N VAL A 80 2.56 7.66 -7.89
CA VAL A 80 3.51 7.78 -6.78
C VAL A 80 3.06 8.92 -5.89
N GLY A 81 2.64 8.58 -4.67
CA GLY A 81 2.24 9.54 -3.64
C GLY A 81 3.42 10.25 -2.98
N GLY A 82 3.12 11.08 -1.99
CA GLY A 82 4.15 11.64 -1.12
C GLY A 82 4.82 10.56 -0.25
N PRO A 83 5.84 10.92 0.54
CA PRO A 83 6.29 10.05 1.62
C PRO A 83 5.22 10.02 2.72
N TRP A 84 4.92 8.84 3.27
CA TRP A 84 3.94 8.65 4.36
C TRP A 84 2.50 9.03 4.01
N SER A 85 2.12 8.83 2.73
CA SER A 85 0.79 9.16 2.20
C SER A 85 0.02 7.94 1.75
#